data_AF-A0A511MYZ9-F1
#
_entry.id   AF-A0A511MYZ9-F1
#
_cell.length_a   1.000
_cell.length_b   1.000
_cell.length_c   1.000
_cell.angle_alpha   90.00
_cell.angle_beta   90.00
_cell.angle_gamma   90.00
#
_symmetry.space_group_name_H-M   'P 1'
#
loop_
_entity.id
_entity.type
_entity.pdbx_description
1 polymer ?
#
loop_
_entity_poly.entity_id
_entity_poly.type
_entity_poly.pdbx_seq_one_letter_code
_entity_poly.pdbx_strand_id
1 'polypeptide(L)'
;MPNVPIVLLMLVGCMLALKWWQKRVNPHPELARKLMHIATGLVALTFPVLLQDSKAVWLACSLAIIMLLLQKFFKPLKALGSVLNSVERVSLGDVYFLISIALIYQLAPEPIYFMVPVLVLTLADALAALIGVRYGQTRYFVAKDQKSLEGSAAFFLVAFLSTHIPLLLSNATGRLESLLIAVLVGLVIMIIEAISWEGLDNLFIPYGTLVVLRGHVGDPPMTMVYDLLGLLGIALVTISLRKKTRLDHGGLMAAILMGFIVYSIAGVKWLVAPVILLVCYIVLRRPLGMHSSSVKNVAVVCIPPTIWMLISIYGMAPVPTQPLFYVYSLSIATQAAAMSGRSLPDLRQVMGSVPLIVLLFFTPYLALGGPFSVSRLLVFVVACLLPAVLSYRLRKRSLEYHSAFAAFSSLLGLVIL
;
A
#
# COMPACT_ATOMS: atom_id res chain seq x y z
N MET A 1 10.35 -19.23 24.10
CA MET A 1 10.88 -18.73 22.81
C MET A 1 12.36 -18.36 22.98
N PRO A 2 13.28 -19.35 23.03
CA PRO A 2 14.66 -19.14 23.46
C PRO A 2 15.52 -18.31 22.49
N ASN A 3 15.13 -18.20 21.22
CA ASN A 3 15.93 -17.52 20.19
C ASN A 3 15.60 -16.02 20.02
N VAL A 4 14.55 -15.51 20.67
CA VAL A 4 14.19 -14.09 20.63
C VAL A 4 15.30 -13.18 21.20
N PRO A 5 15.94 -13.49 22.34
CA PRO A 5 17.09 -12.73 22.83
C PRO A 5 18.26 -12.65 21.84
N ILE A 6 18.51 -13.72 21.08
CA ILE A 6 19.60 -13.76 20.07
C ILE A 6 19.33 -12.72 18.97
N VAL A 7 18.10 -12.67 18.46
CA VAL A 7 17.68 -11.67 17.47
C VAL A 7 17.85 -10.23 17.99
N LEU A 8 17.44 -9.98 19.24
CA LEU A 8 17.60 -8.65 19.85
C LEU A 8 19.09 -8.28 20.01
N LEU A 9 19.93 -9.23 20.40
CA LEU A 9 21.38 -9.04 20.49
C LEU A 9 22.00 -8.74 19.12
N MET A 10 21.56 -9.42 18.05
CA MET A 10 21.99 -9.11 16.69
C MET A 10 21.62 -7.68 16.29
N LEU A 11 20.38 -7.25 16.53
CA LEU A 11 19.93 -5.89 16.21
C LEU A 11 20.72 -4.82 16.99
N VAL A 12 20.91 -5.03 18.30
CA VAL A 12 21.73 -4.14 19.13
C VAL A 12 23.18 -4.13 18.65
N GLY A 13 23.74 -5.30 18.31
CA GLY A 13 25.09 -5.43 17.77
C GLY A 13 25.27 -4.64 16.48
N CYS A 14 24.35 -4.78 15.52
CA CYS A 14 24.35 -4.01 14.28
C CYS A 14 24.29 -2.50 14.54
N MET A 15 23.42 -2.07 15.46
CA MET A 15 23.29 -0.65 15.83
C MET A 15 24.59 -0.11 16.44
N LEU A 16 25.21 -0.85 17.36
CA LEU A 16 26.47 -0.44 18.01
C LEU A 16 27.64 -0.42 17.02
N ALA A 17 27.73 -1.41 16.14
CA ALA A 17 28.76 -1.48 15.10
C ALA A 17 28.64 -0.30 14.12
N LEU A 18 27.42 -0.01 13.65
CA LEU A 18 27.16 1.11 12.75
C LEU A 18 27.45 2.45 13.43
N LYS A 19 27.09 2.59 14.71
CA LYS A 19 27.41 3.78 15.51
C LYS A 19 28.92 3.98 15.66
N TRP A 20 29.66 2.91 15.92
CA TRP A 20 31.13 2.97 16.00
C TRP A 20 31.75 3.39 14.67
N TRP A 21 31.25 2.87 13.55
CA TRP A 21 31.69 3.25 12.21
C TRP A 21 31.37 4.72 11.89
N GLN A 22 30.15 5.18 12.20
CA GLN A 22 29.74 6.58 12.00
C GLN A 22 30.66 7.57 12.72
N LYS A 23 31.07 7.27 13.96
CA LYS A 23 32.00 8.12 14.72
C LYS A 23 33.37 8.26 14.05
N ARG A 24 33.79 7.29 13.25
CA ARG A 24 35.10 7.30 12.57
C ARG A 24 35.07 7.96 11.21
N VAL A 25 33.99 7.76 10.46
CA VAL A 25 33.91 8.12 9.03
C VAL A 25 33.05 9.36 8.77
N ASN A 26 32.18 9.75 9.73
CA ASN A 26 31.21 10.84 9.59
C ASN A 26 30.44 10.80 8.24
N PRO A 27 29.78 9.67 7.90
CA PRO A 27 29.11 9.48 6.62
C PRO A 27 27.88 10.39 6.49
N HIS A 28 27.39 10.55 5.26
CA HIS A 28 26.10 11.21 5.02
C HIS A 28 24.99 10.52 5.82
N PRO A 29 24.08 11.24 6.49
CA PRO A 29 23.10 10.65 7.41
C PRO A 29 22.18 9.63 6.75
N GLU A 30 21.83 9.87 5.48
CA GLU A 30 21.02 8.92 4.70
C GLU A 30 21.73 7.59 4.46
N LEU A 31 23.06 7.60 4.29
CA LEU A 31 23.83 6.37 4.15
C LEU A 31 23.79 5.55 5.44
N ALA A 32 24.01 6.20 6.58
CA ALA A 32 23.89 5.55 7.88
C ALA A 32 22.47 4.97 8.09
N ARG A 33 21.43 5.74 7.78
CA ARG A 33 20.04 5.30 7.91
C ARG A 33 19.75 4.06 7.06
N LYS A 34 20.11 4.07 5.77
CA LYS A 34 19.87 2.95 4.87
C LYS A 34 20.76 1.74 5.17
N LEU A 35 21.95 1.91 5.73
CA LEU A 35 22.75 0.78 6.24
C LEU A 35 22.10 0.12 7.46
N MET A 36 21.50 0.89 8.38
CA MET A 36 20.73 0.33 9.50
C MET A 36 19.48 -0.41 8.99
N HIS A 37 18.79 0.15 8.00
CA HIS A 37 17.66 -0.49 7.33
C HIS A 37 18.07 -1.84 6.72
N ILE A 38 19.18 -1.86 5.96
CA ILE A 38 19.73 -3.10 5.39
C ILE A 38 20.07 -4.11 6.49
N ALA A 39 20.78 -3.70 7.53
CA ALA A 39 21.17 -4.59 8.62
C ALA A 39 19.95 -5.20 9.34
N THR A 40 18.93 -4.38 9.62
CA THR A 40 17.68 -4.83 10.24
C THR A 40 16.95 -5.84 9.37
N GLY A 41 16.88 -5.59 8.05
CA GLY A 41 16.28 -6.50 7.10
C GLY A 41 17.04 -7.81 6.95
N LEU A 42 18.38 -7.78 6.94
CA LEU A 42 19.21 -9.00 6.93
C LEU A 42 19.00 -9.84 8.19
N VAL A 43 18.88 -9.21 9.37
CA VAL A 43 18.50 -9.92 10.59
C VAL A 43 17.09 -10.52 10.46
N ALA A 44 16.12 -9.77 9.91
CA ALA A 44 14.77 -10.29 9.69
C ALA A 44 14.73 -11.52 8.77
N LEU A 45 15.59 -11.59 7.75
CA LEU A 45 15.70 -12.76 6.86
C LEU A 45 16.12 -14.05 7.59
N THR A 46 16.69 -13.95 8.80
CA THR A 46 17.01 -15.13 9.62
C THR A 46 15.81 -15.72 10.36
N PHE A 47 14.67 -15.02 10.41
CA PHE A 47 13.52 -15.41 11.23
C PHE A 47 12.91 -16.77 10.87
N PRO A 48 12.75 -17.14 9.58
CA PRO A 48 12.24 -18.47 9.22
C PRO A 48 13.11 -19.62 9.74
N VAL A 49 14.39 -19.38 10.01
CA VAL A 49 15.33 -20.38 10.53
C VAL A 49 15.44 -20.29 12.06
N LEU A 50 15.60 -19.09 12.61
CA LEU A 50 15.88 -18.90 14.04
C LEU A 50 14.62 -18.93 14.91
N LEU A 51 13.51 -18.36 14.45
CA LEU A 51 12.32 -18.19 15.28
C LEU A 51 11.28 -19.27 15.00
N GLN A 52 11.04 -19.63 13.73
CA GLN A 52 10.13 -20.69 13.26
C GLN A 52 8.66 -20.59 13.73
N ASP A 53 8.34 -19.65 14.62
CA ASP A 53 7.03 -19.44 15.23
C ASP A 53 6.62 -17.98 15.09
N SER A 54 5.44 -17.74 14.54
CA SER A 54 4.92 -16.39 14.33
C SER A 54 4.77 -15.62 15.63
N LYS A 55 4.44 -16.28 16.75
CA LYS A 55 4.35 -15.60 18.05
C LYS A 55 5.72 -15.10 18.52
N ALA A 56 6.79 -15.85 18.23
CA ALA A 56 8.15 -15.43 18.53
C ALA A 56 8.59 -14.24 17.68
N VAL A 57 8.20 -14.20 16.41
CA VAL A 57 8.43 -13.05 15.51
C VAL A 57 7.69 -11.81 16.02
N TRP A 58 6.40 -11.93 16.35
CA TRP A 58 5.64 -10.83 16.94
C TRP A 58 6.26 -10.31 18.23
N LEU A 59 6.72 -11.20 19.10
CA LEU A 59 7.41 -10.81 20.34
C LEU A 59 8.71 -10.05 20.02
N ALA A 60 9.56 -10.57 19.13
CA ALA A 60 10.82 -9.93 18.75
C ALA A 60 10.60 -8.53 18.14
N CYS A 61 9.68 -8.41 17.18
CA CYS A 61 9.33 -7.14 16.56
C CYS A 61 8.71 -6.15 17.57
N SER A 62 7.83 -6.61 18.46
CA SER A 62 7.21 -5.76 19.49
C SER A 62 8.26 -5.23 20.47
N LEU A 63 9.18 -6.07 20.94
CA LEU A 63 10.27 -5.66 21.81
C LEU A 63 11.20 -4.67 21.10
N ALA A 64 11.53 -4.90 19.83
CA ALA A 64 12.33 -3.96 19.03
C ALA A 64 11.62 -2.60 18.86
N ILE A 65 10.31 -2.58 18.59
CA ILE A 65 9.51 -1.34 18.53
C ILE A 65 9.54 -0.63 19.88
N ILE A 66 9.33 -1.34 20.99
CA ILE A 66 9.42 -0.76 22.34
C ILE A 66 10.80 -0.15 22.56
N MET A 67 11.88 -0.84 22.20
CA MET A 67 13.24 -0.29 22.31
C MET A 67 13.42 1.00 21.49
N LEU A 68 12.92 1.05 20.25
CA LEU A 68 12.96 2.25 19.41
C LEU A 68 12.17 3.41 20.02
N LEU A 69 10.97 3.15 20.55
CA LEU A 69 10.14 4.15 21.21
C LEU A 69 10.76 4.64 22.51
N LEU A 70 11.34 3.74 23.31
CA LEU A 70 12.07 4.09 24.53
C LEU A 70 13.25 5.01 24.22
N GLN A 71 14.04 4.70 23.18
CA GLN A 71 15.12 5.58 22.72
C GLN A 71 14.61 6.96 22.29
N LYS A 72 13.44 7.01 21.65
CA LYS A 72 12.83 8.26 21.18
C LYS A 72 12.33 9.15 22.33
N PHE A 73 11.71 8.57 23.36
CA PHE A 73 11.01 9.32 24.40
C PHE A 73 11.79 9.48 25.71
N PHE A 74 12.75 8.59 26.03
CA PHE A 74 13.50 8.64 27.28
C PHE A 74 14.85 9.36 27.12
N LYS A 75 14.97 10.56 27.69
CA LYS A 75 16.18 11.41 27.66
C LYS A 75 17.52 10.75 28.04
N PRO A 76 17.63 9.87 29.07
CA PRO A 76 18.93 9.24 29.38
C PRO A 76 19.36 8.22 28.31
N LEU A 77 18.41 7.54 27.67
CA LEU A 77 18.68 6.69 26.50
C LEU A 77 18.88 7.52 25.24
N LYS A 78 18.27 8.70 25.19
CA LYS A 78 18.56 9.71 24.18
C LYS A 78 20.03 10.10 24.22
N ALA A 79 20.72 10.16 25.36
CA ALA A 79 22.17 10.42 25.44
C ALA A 79 23.04 9.32 24.79
N LEU A 80 22.62 8.06 24.89
CA LEU A 80 23.21 6.96 24.12
C LEU A 80 22.91 7.07 22.62
N GLY A 81 21.78 7.69 22.24
CA GLY A 81 21.41 8.03 20.86
C GLY A 81 21.89 9.40 20.36
N SER A 82 22.24 10.37 21.20
CA SER A 82 22.36 11.80 20.84
C SER A 82 23.79 12.25 20.60
N VAL A 83 24.75 11.31 20.58
CA VAL A 83 25.99 11.52 19.83
C VAL A 83 25.75 11.36 18.32
N LEU A 84 24.51 11.05 17.91
CA LEU A 84 24.00 11.04 16.54
C LEU A 84 23.34 12.40 16.18
N ASN A 85 24.11 13.49 16.22
CA ASN A 85 23.64 14.85 15.84
C ASN A 85 23.18 15.00 14.37
N SER A 86 23.04 13.90 13.63
CA SER A 86 22.59 13.91 12.24
C SER A 86 21.44 12.94 11.93
N VAL A 87 21.02 12.10 12.89
CA VAL A 87 19.90 11.15 12.74
C VAL A 87 18.93 11.29 13.93
N GLU A 88 18.49 12.51 14.21
CA GLU A 88 17.61 12.82 15.36
C GLU A 88 16.14 12.39 15.20
N ARG A 89 15.79 11.62 14.17
CA ARG A 89 14.41 11.19 13.95
C ARG A 89 14.33 9.68 13.77
N VAL A 90 14.03 8.97 14.87
CA VAL A 90 13.29 7.70 14.76
C VAL A 90 12.01 8.03 14.00
N SER A 91 11.98 7.57 12.75
CA SER A 91 10.90 7.85 11.81
C SER A 91 9.74 6.91 12.11
N LEU A 92 8.52 7.31 11.75
CA LEU A 92 7.39 6.37 11.77
C LEU A 92 7.65 5.17 10.84
N GLY A 93 8.46 5.37 9.80
CA GLY A 93 8.94 4.33 8.89
C GLY A 93 9.65 3.16 9.60
N ASP A 94 10.45 3.42 10.63
CA ASP A 94 11.16 2.34 11.35
C ASP A 94 10.18 1.43 12.11
N VAL A 95 9.08 2.02 12.61
CA VAL A 95 7.99 1.27 13.23
C VAL A 95 7.19 0.50 12.18
N TYR A 96 6.85 1.13 11.05
CA TYR A 96 6.15 0.46 9.94
C TYR A 96 6.94 -0.71 9.37
N PHE A 97 8.27 -0.60 9.30
CA PHE A 97 9.16 -1.67 8.89
C PHE A 97 8.97 -2.91 9.77
N LEU A 98 9.10 -2.76 11.10
CA LEU A 98 8.99 -3.88 12.04
C LEU A 98 7.59 -4.48 12.09
N ILE A 99 6.55 -3.65 12.00
CA ILE A 99 5.16 -4.12 11.86
C ILE A 99 5.02 -4.95 10.59
N SER A 100 5.59 -4.47 9.47
CA SER A 100 5.51 -5.17 8.21
C SER A 100 6.24 -6.51 8.25
N ILE A 101 7.43 -6.61 8.86
CA ILE A 101 8.13 -7.89 9.01
C ILE A 101 7.24 -8.92 9.72
N ALA A 102 6.62 -8.55 10.84
CA ALA A 102 5.75 -9.45 11.60
C ALA A 102 4.50 -9.86 10.81
N LEU A 103 3.88 -8.91 10.10
CA LEU A 103 2.71 -9.18 9.25
C LEU A 103 3.04 -10.11 8.09
N ILE A 104 4.13 -9.85 7.35
CA ILE A 104 4.53 -10.69 6.22
C ILE A 104 4.87 -12.09 6.70
N TYR A 105 5.58 -12.23 7.83
CA TYR A 105 5.88 -13.55 8.38
C TYR A 105 4.60 -14.33 8.71
N GLN A 106 3.61 -13.66 9.32
CA GLN A 106 2.32 -14.28 9.64
C GLN A 106 1.53 -14.71 8.40
N LEU A 107 1.65 -13.96 7.30
CA LEU A 107 0.89 -14.18 6.06
C LEU A 107 1.62 -15.03 5.01
N ALA A 108 2.92 -15.29 5.20
CA ALA A 108 3.74 -16.08 4.30
C ALA A 108 3.56 -17.58 4.61
N PRO A 109 2.96 -18.37 3.69
CA PRO A 109 2.79 -19.80 3.91
C PRO A 109 4.10 -20.57 3.85
N GLU A 110 5.08 -20.08 3.08
CA GLU A 110 6.39 -20.69 2.89
C GLU A 110 7.50 -19.63 2.97
N PRO A 111 8.76 -20.02 3.25
CA PRO A 111 9.86 -19.07 3.41
C PRO A 111 10.07 -18.14 2.22
N ILE A 112 9.80 -18.58 0.98
CA ILE A 112 9.96 -17.76 -0.22
C ILE A 112 9.05 -16.53 -0.22
N TYR A 113 7.82 -16.68 0.30
CA TYR A 113 6.84 -15.61 0.41
C TYR A 113 7.17 -14.62 1.53
N PHE A 114 8.08 -14.96 2.44
CA PHE A 114 8.65 -14.02 3.41
C PHE A 114 9.93 -13.38 2.86
N MET A 115 10.83 -14.20 2.31
CA MET A 115 12.17 -13.79 1.88
C MET A 115 12.14 -12.74 0.78
N VAL A 116 11.33 -12.94 -0.27
CA VAL A 116 11.27 -12.02 -1.42
C VAL A 116 10.75 -10.63 -0.99
N PRO A 117 9.58 -10.49 -0.33
CA PRO A 117 9.13 -9.19 0.17
C PRO A 117 10.12 -8.47 1.07
N VAL A 118 10.79 -9.19 1.97
CA VAL A 118 11.78 -8.61 2.87
C VAL A 118 13.03 -8.18 2.11
N LEU A 119 13.51 -8.95 1.12
CA LEU A 119 14.62 -8.56 0.26
C LEU A 119 14.30 -7.30 -0.55
N VAL A 120 13.13 -7.23 -1.17
CA VAL A 120 12.69 -6.04 -1.94
C VAL A 120 12.63 -4.82 -1.01
N LEU A 121 11.97 -4.93 0.15
CA LEU A 121 11.94 -3.85 1.14
C LEU A 121 13.34 -3.43 1.61
N THR A 122 14.23 -4.39 1.83
CA THR A 122 15.53 -4.14 2.47
C THR A 122 16.54 -3.55 1.48
N LEU A 123 16.58 -4.09 0.27
CA LEU A 123 17.60 -3.76 -0.73
C LEU A 123 17.13 -2.71 -1.73
N ALA A 124 15.93 -2.87 -2.30
CA ALA A 124 15.45 -1.98 -3.36
C ALA A 124 15.18 -0.57 -2.82
N ASP A 125 14.49 -0.44 -1.68
CA ASP A 125 14.24 0.86 -1.03
C ASP A 125 15.54 1.55 -0.59
N ALA A 126 16.50 0.79 -0.07
CA ALA A 126 17.78 1.33 0.35
C ALA A 126 18.60 1.84 -0.83
N LEU A 127 18.77 1.03 -1.87
CA LEU A 127 19.58 1.40 -3.04
C LEU A 127 18.91 2.50 -3.86
N ALA A 128 17.58 2.50 -4.00
CA ALA A 128 16.84 3.57 -4.66
C ALA A 128 17.08 4.93 -3.99
N ALA A 129 17.04 4.98 -2.67
CA ALA A 129 17.32 6.21 -1.92
C ALA A 129 18.78 6.66 -2.07
N LEU A 130 19.75 5.75 -1.96
CA LEU A 130 21.17 6.09 -2.08
C LEU A 130 21.53 6.57 -3.50
N ILE A 131 20.99 5.90 -4.52
CA ILE A 131 21.18 6.29 -5.92
C ILE A 131 20.46 7.60 -6.20
N GLY A 132 19.24 7.80 -5.70
CA GLY A 132 18.51 9.05 -5.86
C GLY A 132 19.21 10.25 -5.22
N VAL A 133 19.84 10.07 -4.05
CA VAL A 133 20.62 11.13 -3.41
C VAL A 133 21.89 11.46 -4.21
N ARG A 134 22.61 10.45 -4.71
CA ARG A 134 23.92 10.64 -5.35
C ARG A 134 23.87 10.98 -6.85
N TYR A 135 22.91 10.39 -7.56
CA TYR A 135 22.81 10.45 -9.03
C TYR A 135 21.48 11.01 -9.52
N GLY A 136 20.55 11.37 -8.63
CA GLY A 136 19.23 11.87 -9.02
C GLY A 136 19.29 13.23 -9.70
N GLN A 137 19.17 13.24 -11.04
CA GLN A 137 19.10 14.43 -11.87
C GLN A 137 17.63 14.80 -12.14
N THR A 138 16.79 13.81 -12.45
CA THR A 138 15.38 14.04 -12.80
C THR A 138 14.49 13.83 -11.59
N ARG A 139 14.28 14.90 -10.82
CA ARG A 139 13.55 14.85 -9.55
C ARG A 139 12.07 15.19 -9.70
N TYR A 140 11.24 14.51 -8.93
CA TYR A 140 9.80 14.76 -8.81
C TYR A 140 9.39 14.75 -7.33
N PHE A 141 8.25 15.37 -7.01
CA PHE A 141 7.74 15.45 -5.65
C PHE A 141 6.47 14.63 -5.48
N VAL A 142 6.41 13.89 -4.37
CA VAL A 142 5.22 13.18 -3.95
C VAL A 142 4.89 13.60 -2.52
N ALA A 143 3.76 14.28 -2.37
CA ALA A 143 3.40 15.00 -1.15
C ALA A 143 4.52 15.95 -0.68
N LYS A 144 5.32 15.55 0.32
CA LYS A 144 6.45 16.32 0.86
C LYS A 144 7.81 15.68 0.56
N ASP A 145 7.82 14.48 -0.02
CA ASP A 145 9.02 13.69 -0.27
C ASP A 145 9.54 13.96 -1.69
N GLN A 146 10.86 14.11 -1.83
CA GLN A 146 11.54 14.29 -3.11
C GLN A 146 12.06 12.93 -3.59
N LYS A 147 11.69 12.54 -4.80
CA LYS A 147 12.12 11.29 -5.45
C LYS A 147 12.78 11.60 -6.79
N SER A 148 13.40 10.60 -7.41
CA SER A 148 14.13 10.75 -8.67
C SER A 148 13.90 9.56 -9.59
N LEU A 149 13.83 9.79 -10.90
CA LEU A 149 13.68 8.70 -11.87
C LEU A 149 14.83 7.70 -11.82
N GLU A 150 16.05 8.16 -11.56
CA GLU A 150 17.24 7.33 -11.42
C GLU A 150 17.11 6.39 -10.21
N GLY A 151 16.60 6.92 -9.09
CA GLY A 151 16.24 6.13 -7.91
C GLY A 151 15.16 5.09 -8.20
N SER A 152 14.10 5.45 -8.95
CA SER A 152 13.05 4.49 -9.35
C SER A 152 13.57 3.40 -10.29
N ALA A 153 14.45 3.73 -11.24
CA ALA A 153 15.10 2.74 -12.10
C ALA A 153 15.98 1.78 -11.30
N ALA A 154 16.73 2.30 -10.32
CA ALA A 154 17.48 1.47 -9.39
C ALA A 154 16.56 0.58 -8.54
N PHE A 155 15.44 1.12 -8.05
CA PHE A 155 14.43 0.35 -7.33
C PHE A 155 13.95 -0.83 -8.18
N PHE A 156 13.51 -0.57 -9.41
CA PHE A 156 13.02 -1.58 -10.34
C PHE A 156 14.05 -2.71 -10.52
N LEU A 157 15.30 -2.36 -10.82
CA LEU A 157 16.35 -3.34 -11.08
C LEU A 157 16.64 -4.20 -9.83
N VAL A 158 16.75 -3.57 -8.66
CA VAL A 158 17.04 -4.30 -7.42
C VAL A 158 15.85 -5.14 -7.01
N ALA A 159 14.61 -4.64 -7.11
CA ALA A 159 13.40 -5.40 -6.83
C ALA A 159 13.26 -6.61 -7.77
N PHE A 160 13.58 -6.43 -9.06
CA PHE A 160 13.65 -7.49 -10.05
C PHE A 160 14.64 -8.58 -9.59
N LEU A 161 15.89 -8.21 -9.26
CA LEU A 161 16.91 -9.18 -8.84
C LEU A 161 16.56 -9.86 -7.49
N SER A 162 16.05 -9.09 -6.54
CA SER A 162 15.56 -9.56 -5.23
C SER A 162 14.36 -10.50 -5.33
N THR A 163 13.69 -10.55 -6.48
CA THR A 163 12.59 -11.48 -6.75
C THR A 163 13.05 -12.65 -7.61
N HIS A 164 13.74 -12.36 -8.73
CA HIS A 164 14.15 -13.35 -9.71
C HIS A 164 15.15 -14.36 -9.14
N ILE A 165 16.18 -13.89 -8.44
CA ILE A 165 17.25 -14.76 -7.93
C ILE A 165 16.68 -15.77 -6.90
N PRO A 166 15.95 -15.36 -5.86
CA PRO A 166 15.28 -16.29 -4.95
C PRO A 166 14.37 -17.33 -5.63
N LEU A 167 13.53 -16.90 -6.58
CA LEU A 167 12.59 -17.79 -7.26
C LEU A 167 13.30 -18.81 -8.16
N LEU A 168 14.37 -18.37 -8.84
CA LEU A 168 15.18 -19.24 -9.69
C LEU A 168 15.94 -20.28 -8.85
N LEU A 169 16.50 -19.89 -7.70
CA LEU A 169 17.28 -20.77 -6.84
C LEU A 169 16.43 -21.73 -6.01
N SER A 170 15.21 -21.33 -5.64
CA SER A 170 14.29 -22.19 -4.88
C SER A 170 13.58 -23.23 -5.76
N ASN A 171 13.63 -23.08 -7.08
CA ASN A 171 12.81 -23.84 -8.03
C ASN A 171 11.30 -23.79 -7.72
N ALA A 172 10.83 -22.71 -7.08
CA ALA A 172 9.43 -22.54 -6.72
C ALA A 172 8.52 -22.40 -7.96
N THR A 173 9.10 -22.02 -9.10
CA THR A 173 8.38 -21.81 -10.37
C THR A 173 9.35 -21.98 -11.55
N GLY A 174 8.83 -22.04 -12.78
CA GLY A 174 9.64 -22.16 -13.97
C GLY A 174 10.50 -20.92 -14.26
N ARG A 175 11.44 -21.06 -15.20
CA ARG A 175 12.42 -20.00 -15.52
C ARG A 175 11.76 -18.78 -16.15
N LEU A 176 10.78 -18.99 -17.02
CA LEU A 176 10.06 -17.90 -17.69
C LEU A 176 9.14 -17.19 -16.69
N GLU A 177 8.44 -17.97 -15.87
CA GLU A 177 7.56 -17.52 -14.81
C GLU A 177 8.32 -16.68 -13.77
N SER A 178 9.47 -17.14 -13.28
CA SER A 178 10.29 -16.38 -12.33
C SER A 178 10.77 -15.04 -12.91
N LEU A 179 11.03 -14.97 -14.22
CA LEU A 179 11.40 -13.74 -14.91
C LEU A 179 10.19 -12.79 -15.02
N LEU A 180 9.03 -13.30 -15.46
CA LEU A 180 7.81 -12.51 -15.60
C LEU A 180 7.30 -11.97 -14.26
N ILE A 181 7.28 -12.81 -13.21
CA ILE A 181 6.94 -12.40 -11.84
C ILE A 181 7.90 -11.30 -11.37
N ALA A 182 9.21 -11.44 -11.60
CA ALA A 182 10.18 -10.43 -11.18
C ALA A 182 10.01 -9.10 -11.92
N VAL A 183 9.68 -9.11 -13.21
CA VAL A 183 9.35 -7.89 -13.97
C VAL A 183 8.10 -7.24 -13.38
N LEU A 184 7.06 -8.03 -13.12
CA LEU A 184 5.81 -7.53 -12.58
C LEU A 184 6.01 -6.93 -11.18
N VAL A 185 6.66 -7.66 -10.27
CA VAL A 185 7.03 -7.14 -8.94
C VAL A 185 7.86 -5.88 -9.07
N GLY A 186 8.90 -5.88 -9.91
CA GLY A 186 9.75 -4.70 -10.13
C GLY A 186 8.93 -3.48 -10.53
N LEU A 187 8.07 -3.58 -11.55
CA LEU A 187 7.28 -2.47 -12.07
C LEU A 187 6.25 -1.97 -11.04
N VAL A 188 5.48 -2.91 -10.48
CA VAL A 188 4.35 -2.58 -9.61
C VAL A 188 4.84 -1.97 -8.31
N ILE A 189 5.87 -2.57 -7.71
CA ILE A 189 6.39 -2.12 -6.44
C ILE A 189 7.23 -0.84 -6.60
N MET A 190 7.91 -0.64 -7.73
CA MET A 190 8.52 0.66 -8.06
C MET A 190 7.46 1.77 -8.09
N ILE A 191 6.28 1.53 -8.67
CA ILE A 191 5.22 2.54 -8.69
C ILE A 191 4.64 2.74 -7.28
N ILE A 192 4.46 1.68 -6.48
CA ILE A 192 4.04 1.77 -5.07
C ILE A 192 5.02 2.63 -4.29
N GLU A 193 6.32 2.36 -4.42
CA GLU A 193 7.38 3.17 -3.84
C GLU A 193 7.22 4.61 -4.31
N ALA A 194 7.15 4.85 -5.62
CA ALA A 194 7.09 6.20 -6.19
C ALA A 194 5.94 7.04 -5.64
N ILE A 195 4.76 6.44 -5.36
CA ILE A 195 3.60 7.16 -4.81
C ILE A 195 3.50 7.15 -3.28
N SER A 196 4.36 6.41 -2.59
CA SER A 196 4.35 6.33 -1.12
C SER A 196 4.93 7.59 -0.49
N TRP A 197 4.43 7.94 0.70
CA TRP A 197 4.84 9.13 1.45
C TRP A 197 4.97 8.81 2.95
N GLU A 198 5.69 9.65 3.70
CA GLU A 198 5.78 9.58 5.18
C GLU A 198 6.22 8.20 5.75
N GLY A 199 7.00 7.44 4.98
CA GLY A 199 7.51 6.12 5.38
C GLY A 199 6.52 4.96 5.22
N LEU A 200 5.36 5.20 4.57
CA LEU A 200 4.37 4.14 4.29
C LEU A 200 4.85 3.11 3.27
N ASP A 201 5.88 3.43 2.50
CA ASP A 201 6.61 2.49 1.64
C ASP A 201 7.08 1.27 2.43
N ASN A 202 7.54 1.45 3.68
CA ASN A 202 7.95 0.35 4.56
C ASN A 202 6.83 -0.65 4.90
N LEU A 203 5.56 -0.30 4.64
CA LEU A 203 4.43 -1.20 4.76
C LEU A 203 3.94 -1.69 3.39
N PHE A 204 3.84 -0.79 2.41
CA PHE A 204 3.24 -1.11 1.11
C PHE A 204 4.18 -1.91 0.19
N ILE A 205 5.49 -1.67 0.21
CA ILE A 205 6.47 -2.43 -0.58
C ILE A 205 6.40 -3.92 -0.28
N PRO A 206 6.62 -4.37 0.98
CA PRO A 206 6.63 -5.79 1.29
C PRO A 206 5.24 -6.41 1.13
N TYR A 207 4.17 -5.71 1.51
CA TYR A 207 2.80 -6.21 1.35
C TYR A 207 2.42 -6.38 -0.12
N GLY A 208 2.66 -5.35 -0.94
CA GLY A 208 2.45 -5.40 -2.38
C GLY A 208 3.26 -6.53 -3.02
N THR A 209 4.52 -6.70 -2.61
CA THR A 209 5.39 -7.77 -3.11
C THR A 209 4.80 -9.14 -2.79
N LEU A 210 4.40 -9.38 -1.53
CA LEU A 210 3.79 -10.64 -1.10
C LEU A 210 2.55 -10.96 -1.93
N VAL A 211 1.72 -9.96 -2.16
CA VAL A 211 0.43 -10.13 -2.82
C VAL A 211 0.58 -10.40 -4.32
N VAL A 212 1.47 -9.68 -5.02
CA VAL A 212 1.80 -9.99 -6.43
C VAL A 212 2.44 -11.37 -6.53
N LEU A 213 3.32 -11.71 -5.59
CA LEU A 213 4.00 -13.00 -5.57
C LEU A 213 3.01 -14.16 -5.35
N ARG A 214 2.13 -14.08 -4.35
CA ARG A 214 1.10 -15.10 -4.08
C ARG A 214 0.06 -15.21 -5.19
N GLY A 215 -0.21 -14.11 -5.89
CA GLY A 215 -1.15 -14.10 -7.00
C GLY A 215 -0.66 -14.86 -8.23
N HIS A 216 0.66 -15.01 -8.41
CA HIS A 216 1.21 -15.51 -9.68
C HIS A 216 2.17 -16.69 -9.56
N VAL A 217 2.61 -17.04 -8.35
CA VAL A 217 3.34 -18.30 -8.15
C VAL A 217 2.34 -19.46 -8.36
N GLY A 218 2.46 -20.14 -9.50
CA GLY A 218 1.57 -21.23 -9.93
C GLY A 218 0.71 -20.87 -11.14
N ASP A 219 0.66 -19.60 -11.53
CA ASP A 219 -0.05 -19.15 -12.71
C ASP A 219 0.73 -19.48 -14.00
N PRO A 220 0.02 -19.73 -15.13
CA PRO A 220 0.68 -19.91 -16.41
C PRO A 220 1.28 -18.58 -16.91
N PRO A 221 2.41 -18.58 -17.64
CA PRO A 221 3.09 -17.36 -18.12
C PRO A 221 2.17 -16.35 -18.83
N MET A 222 1.13 -16.83 -19.52
CA MET A 222 0.20 -15.98 -20.24
C MET A 222 -0.59 -15.02 -19.34
N THR A 223 -0.93 -15.39 -18.09
CA THR A 223 -1.64 -14.46 -17.19
C THR A 223 -0.77 -13.25 -16.88
N MET A 224 0.50 -13.48 -16.54
CA MET A 224 1.47 -12.44 -16.24
C MET A 224 1.70 -11.53 -17.47
N VAL A 225 1.68 -12.09 -18.69
CA VAL A 225 1.73 -11.31 -19.93
C VAL A 225 0.50 -10.40 -20.05
N TYR A 226 -0.70 -10.92 -19.76
CA TYR A 226 -1.92 -10.09 -19.76
C TYR A 226 -1.86 -8.99 -18.69
N ASP A 227 -1.28 -9.26 -17.52
CA ASP A 227 -1.11 -8.25 -16.46
C ASP A 227 -0.11 -7.16 -16.86
N LEU A 228 1.00 -7.53 -17.52
CA LEU A 228 1.96 -6.58 -18.09
C LEU A 228 1.33 -5.73 -19.20
N LEU A 229 0.55 -6.33 -20.09
CA LEU A 229 -0.22 -5.59 -21.10
C LEU A 229 -1.27 -4.68 -20.45
N GLY A 230 -1.88 -5.14 -19.36
CA GLY A 230 -2.78 -4.35 -18.51
C GLY A 230 -2.07 -3.12 -17.94
N LEU A 231 -0.87 -3.26 -17.38
CA LEU A 231 -0.05 -2.13 -16.92
C LEU A 231 0.19 -1.11 -18.01
N LEU A 232 0.58 -1.58 -19.19
CA LEU A 232 0.82 -0.71 -20.35
C LEU A 232 -0.47 0.00 -20.78
N GLY A 233 -1.58 -0.73 -20.88
CA GLY A 233 -2.88 -0.18 -21.23
C GLY A 233 -3.33 0.89 -20.25
N ILE A 234 -3.20 0.63 -18.95
CA ILE A 234 -3.53 1.59 -17.89
C ILE A 234 -2.58 2.81 -17.96
N ALA A 235 -1.28 2.62 -18.19
CA ALA A 235 -0.33 3.73 -18.38
C ALA A 235 -0.69 4.59 -19.61
N LEU A 236 -1.11 3.98 -20.72
CA LEU A 236 -1.55 4.70 -21.92
C LEU A 236 -2.86 5.48 -21.69
N VAL A 237 -3.82 4.86 -21.00
CA VAL A 237 -5.06 5.54 -20.58
C VAL A 237 -4.73 6.71 -19.67
N THR A 238 -3.79 6.55 -18.73
CA THR A 238 -3.29 7.65 -17.87
C THR A 238 -2.78 8.82 -18.69
N ILE A 239 -1.87 8.57 -19.64
CA ILE A 239 -1.27 9.58 -20.50
C ILE A 239 -2.36 10.28 -21.35
N SER A 240 -3.38 9.53 -21.76
CA SER A 240 -4.51 10.05 -22.54
C SER A 240 -5.47 10.89 -21.70
N LEU A 241 -5.72 10.49 -20.45
CA LEU A 241 -6.60 11.16 -19.51
C LEU A 241 -5.94 12.33 -18.78
N ARG A 242 -4.59 12.46 -18.81
CA ARG A 242 -3.85 13.52 -18.12
C ARG A 242 -4.36 14.93 -18.42
N LYS A 243 -4.80 15.19 -19.66
CA LYS A 243 -5.33 16.50 -20.09
C LYS A 243 -6.81 16.68 -19.75
N LYS A 244 -7.51 15.60 -19.41
CA LYS A 244 -8.96 15.55 -19.12
C LYS A 244 -9.25 15.52 -17.61
N THR A 245 -8.30 15.06 -16.80
CA THR A 245 -8.42 15.02 -15.33
C THR A 245 -7.78 16.25 -14.70
N ARG A 246 -8.38 16.79 -13.63
CA ARG A 246 -7.77 17.84 -12.79
C ARG A 246 -6.96 17.28 -11.60
N LEU A 247 -6.75 15.96 -11.55
CA LEU A 247 -5.82 15.33 -10.60
C LEU A 247 -4.40 15.83 -10.89
N ASP A 248 -3.60 16.04 -9.85
CA ASP A 248 -2.17 16.22 -10.05
C ASP A 248 -1.56 14.90 -10.58
N HIS A 249 -0.36 14.98 -11.16
CA HIS A 249 0.32 13.83 -11.75
C HIS A 249 0.40 12.65 -10.76
N GLY A 250 0.61 12.93 -9.47
CA GLY A 250 0.69 11.93 -8.43
C GLY A 250 -0.64 11.22 -8.16
N GLY A 251 -1.76 11.94 -8.02
CA GLY A 251 -3.06 11.31 -7.74
C GLY A 251 -3.59 10.51 -8.91
N LEU A 252 -3.34 10.97 -10.15
CA LEU A 252 -3.67 10.17 -11.32
C LEU A 252 -2.86 8.86 -11.32
N MET A 253 -1.54 8.93 -11.09
CA MET A 253 -0.70 7.74 -10.94
C MET A 253 -1.18 6.82 -9.81
N ALA A 254 -1.56 7.38 -8.66
CA ALA A 254 -2.06 6.60 -7.53
C ALA A 254 -3.38 5.88 -7.84
N ALA A 255 -4.31 6.52 -8.55
CA ALA A 255 -5.60 5.92 -8.88
C ALA A 255 -5.44 4.75 -9.86
N ILE A 256 -4.53 4.93 -10.82
CA ILE A 256 -4.14 3.91 -11.79
C ILE A 256 -3.42 2.75 -11.15
N LEU A 257 -2.44 3.01 -10.29
CA LEU A 257 -1.72 1.97 -9.58
C LEU A 257 -2.68 1.14 -8.74
N MET A 258 -3.58 1.81 -8.04
CA MET A 258 -4.55 1.13 -7.21
C MET A 258 -5.54 0.30 -8.05
N GLY A 259 -5.96 0.81 -9.21
CA GLY A 259 -6.73 0.03 -10.18
C GLY A 259 -5.97 -1.20 -10.67
N PHE A 260 -4.69 -1.05 -10.98
CA PHE A 260 -3.83 -2.17 -11.39
C PHE A 260 -3.64 -3.21 -10.27
N ILE A 261 -3.35 -2.77 -9.05
CA ILE A 261 -3.21 -3.63 -7.87
C ILE A 261 -4.51 -4.43 -7.70
N VAL A 262 -5.66 -3.75 -7.72
CA VAL A 262 -6.97 -4.42 -7.66
C VAL A 262 -7.16 -5.43 -8.80
N TYR A 263 -6.85 -5.06 -10.04
CA TYR A 263 -6.98 -5.93 -11.20
C TYR A 263 -6.10 -7.19 -11.11
N SER A 264 -4.82 -7.02 -10.77
CA SER A 264 -3.84 -8.14 -10.78
C SER A 264 -4.09 -9.13 -9.66
N ILE A 265 -4.59 -8.64 -8.53
CA ILE A 265 -4.83 -9.46 -7.35
C ILE A 265 -6.18 -10.16 -7.43
N ALA A 266 -7.19 -9.43 -7.88
CA ALA A 266 -8.59 -9.83 -7.69
C ALA A 266 -9.34 -10.05 -9.01
N GLY A 267 -8.75 -9.65 -10.13
CA GLY A 267 -9.32 -9.73 -11.46
C GLY A 267 -10.27 -8.56 -11.81
N VAL A 268 -10.76 -8.59 -13.05
CA VAL A 268 -11.59 -7.53 -13.66
C VAL A 268 -12.83 -7.18 -12.81
N LYS A 269 -13.43 -8.18 -12.16
CA LYS A 269 -14.65 -8.00 -11.35
C LYS A 269 -14.49 -6.89 -10.29
N TRP A 270 -13.32 -6.79 -9.67
CA TRP A 270 -13.07 -5.82 -8.60
C TRP A 270 -12.66 -4.45 -9.12
N LEU A 271 -12.20 -4.36 -10.37
CA LEU A 271 -11.84 -3.10 -11.02
C LEU A 271 -13.04 -2.21 -11.36
N VAL A 272 -14.23 -2.80 -11.49
CA VAL A 272 -15.45 -2.10 -11.95
C VAL A 272 -15.81 -0.91 -11.06
N ALA A 273 -15.87 -1.10 -9.73
CA ALA A 273 -16.24 -0.03 -8.81
C ALA A 273 -15.22 1.15 -8.80
N PRO A 274 -13.89 0.93 -8.72
CA PRO A 274 -12.90 2.00 -8.89
C PRO A 274 -13.02 2.76 -10.21
N VAL A 275 -13.29 2.06 -11.32
CA VAL A 275 -13.45 2.71 -12.63
C VAL A 275 -14.69 3.60 -12.64
N ILE A 276 -15.83 3.14 -12.11
CA ILE A 276 -17.04 3.96 -11.98
C ILE A 276 -16.77 5.19 -11.12
N LEU A 277 -16.06 5.03 -10.01
CA LEU A 277 -15.68 6.15 -9.16
C LEU A 277 -14.81 7.18 -9.90
N LEU A 278 -13.84 6.73 -10.71
CA LEU A 278 -13.03 7.62 -11.54
C LEU A 278 -13.87 8.36 -12.58
N VAL A 279 -14.83 7.68 -13.22
CA VAL A 279 -15.78 8.32 -14.14
C VAL A 279 -16.65 9.36 -13.43
N CYS A 280 -17.20 9.04 -12.26
CA CYS A 280 -17.94 9.98 -11.41
C CYS A 280 -17.10 11.22 -11.08
N TYR A 281 -15.81 11.03 -10.75
CA TYR A 281 -14.88 12.13 -10.50
C TYR A 281 -14.71 13.04 -11.73
N ILE A 282 -14.52 12.45 -12.92
CA ILE A 282 -14.35 13.18 -14.18
C ILE A 282 -15.62 13.97 -14.54
N VAL A 283 -16.81 13.40 -14.31
CA VAL A 283 -18.11 14.01 -14.65
C VAL A 283 -18.46 15.16 -13.70
N LEU A 284 -18.21 15.02 -12.40
CA LEU A 284 -18.62 16.03 -11.40
C LEU A 284 -17.81 17.34 -11.44
N ARG A 285 -16.72 17.41 -12.24
CA ARG A 285 -16.02 18.61 -12.77
C ARG A 285 -15.74 19.81 -11.83
N ARG A 286 -15.86 19.69 -10.51
CA ARG A 286 -15.45 20.75 -9.57
C ARG A 286 -14.17 20.38 -8.83
N PRO A 287 -13.17 21.29 -8.77
CA PRO A 287 -12.03 21.07 -7.92
C PRO A 287 -12.56 21.05 -6.48
N LEU A 288 -12.40 19.91 -5.80
CA LEU A 288 -12.22 19.99 -4.36
C LEU A 288 -10.99 20.88 -4.20
N GLY A 289 -11.17 22.10 -3.70
CA GLY A 289 -10.07 23.00 -3.37
C GLY A 289 -9.28 22.37 -2.24
N MET A 290 -8.39 21.44 -2.58
CA MET A 290 -7.61 20.69 -1.62
C MET A 290 -6.18 21.19 -1.73
N HIS A 291 -5.73 21.87 -0.69
CA HIS A 291 -4.32 22.17 -0.46
C HIS A 291 -3.51 20.90 -0.08
N SER A 292 -4.14 19.70 -0.04
CA SER A 292 -3.48 18.42 0.22
C SER A 292 -3.15 17.67 -1.09
N SER A 293 -2.00 17.00 -1.14
CA SER A 293 -1.54 16.20 -2.28
C SER A 293 -2.61 15.21 -2.75
N SER A 294 -2.92 15.18 -4.05
CA SER A 294 -4.06 14.39 -4.54
C SER A 294 -3.87 12.87 -4.39
N VAL A 295 -2.62 12.41 -4.24
CA VAL A 295 -2.23 11.04 -3.84
C VAL A 295 -2.88 10.61 -2.53
N LYS A 296 -2.79 11.43 -1.47
CA LYS A 296 -3.36 11.12 -0.15
C LYS A 296 -4.87 10.90 -0.23
N ASN A 297 -5.53 11.70 -1.06
CA ASN A 297 -6.98 11.61 -1.25
C ASN A 297 -7.38 10.32 -1.97
N VAL A 298 -6.63 9.91 -3.00
CA VAL A 298 -6.84 8.63 -3.67
C VAL A 298 -6.61 7.46 -2.72
N ALA A 299 -5.51 7.49 -1.96
CA ALA A 299 -5.20 6.43 -1.00
C ALA A 299 -6.26 6.30 0.09
N VAL A 300 -6.74 7.41 0.65
CA VAL A 300 -7.83 7.44 1.62
C VAL A 300 -9.11 6.81 1.07
N VAL A 301 -9.39 7.02 -0.22
CA VAL A 301 -10.59 6.51 -0.89
C VAL A 301 -10.47 5.03 -1.22
N CYS A 302 -9.29 4.55 -1.62
CA CYS A 302 -9.13 3.20 -2.13
C CYS A 302 -8.59 2.19 -1.11
N ILE A 303 -7.77 2.59 -0.13
CA ILE A 303 -7.17 1.65 0.84
C ILE A 303 -8.24 0.89 1.64
N PRO A 304 -9.25 1.54 2.27
CA PRO A 304 -10.21 0.80 3.09
C PRO A 304 -11.01 -0.25 2.31
N PRO A 305 -11.57 0.04 1.11
CA PRO A 305 -12.15 -0.99 0.26
C PRO A 305 -11.18 -2.13 -0.06
N THR A 306 -9.94 -1.81 -0.45
CA THR A 306 -8.95 -2.81 -0.84
C THR A 306 -8.60 -3.78 0.29
N ILE A 307 -8.66 -3.36 1.56
CA ILE A 307 -8.50 -4.28 2.71
C ILE A 307 -9.56 -5.39 2.68
N TRP A 308 -10.82 -5.07 2.40
CA TRP A 308 -11.89 -6.08 2.31
C TRP A 308 -11.71 -7.04 1.14
N MET A 309 -11.24 -6.52 0.00
CA MET A 309 -10.88 -7.34 -1.14
C MET A 309 -9.77 -8.34 -0.78
N LEU A 310 -8.73 -7.88 -0.07
CA LEU A 310 -7.62 -8.71 0.35
C LEU A 310 -8.05 -9.78 1.36
N ILE A 311 -8.92 -9.45 2.31
CA ILE A 311 -9.51 -10.42 3.24
C ILE A 311 -10.34 -11.47 2.48
N SER A 312 -11.04 -11.08 1.41
CA SER A 312 -11.83 -12.00 0.58
C SER A 312 -10.97 -13.04 -0.15
N ILE A 313 -9.78 -12.64 -0.57
CA ILE A 313 -8.89 -13.46 -1.40
C ILE A 313 -7.93 -14.28 -0.54
N TYR A 314 -7.40 -13.67 0.52
CA TYR A 314 -6.31 -14.24 1.33
C TYR A 314 -6.69 -14.51 2.80
N GLY A 315 -7.95 -14.29 3.19
CA GLY A 315 -8.41 -14.51 4.55
C GLY A 315 -8.22 -15.96 5.01
N MET A 316 -7.82 -16.14 6.27
CA MET A 316 -7.51 -17.46 6.85
C MET A 316 -8.75 -18.33 7.15
N ALA A 317 -9.95 -17.77 7.04
CA ALA A 317 -11.21 -18.49 7.18
C ALA A 317 -11.97 -18.47 5.84
N PRO A 318 -12.73 -19.52 5.50
CA PRO A 318 -13.59 -19.54 4.30
C PRO A 318 -14.76 -18.57 4.48
N VAL A 319 -14.48 -17.27 4.43
CA VAL A 319 -15.50 -16.24 4.30
C VAL A 319 -15.97 -16.28 2.85
N PRO A 320 -17.28 -16.37 2.58
CA PRO A 320 -17.76 -16.36 1.21
C PRO A 320 -17.28 -15.09 0.49
N THR A 321 -16.83 -15.20 -0.76
CA THR A 321 -16.26 -14.05 -1.51
C THR A 321 -17.32 -12.99 -1.86
N GLN A 322 -18.59 -13.41 -1.97
CA GLN A 322 -19.73 -12.56 -2.31
C GLN A 322 -20.05 -11.45 -1.28
N PRO A 323 -20.16 -11.73 0.03
CA PRO A 323 -20.42 -10.70 1.03
C PRO A 323 -19.30 -9.64 1.10
N LEU A 324 -18.04 -10.03 0.94
CA LEU A 324 -16.94 -9.07 0.93
C LEU A 324 -16.89 -8.22 -0.35
N PHE A 325 -17.32 -8.76 -1.49
CA PHE A 325 -17.51 -7.98 -2.72
C PHE A 325 -18.63 -6.93 -2.59
N TYR A 326 -19.69 -7.23 -1.83
CA TYR A 326 -20.73 -6.26 -1.47
C TYR A 326 -20.16 -5.11 -0.63
N VAL A 327 -19.44 -5.43 0.46
CA VAL A 327 -18.82 -4.42 1.35
C VAL A 327 -17.82 -3.54 0.61
N TYR A 328 -17.04 -4.14 -0.29
CA TYR A 328 -16.12 -3.43 -1.18
C TYR A 328 -16.85 -2.41 -2.07
N SER A 329 -17.86 -2.87 -2.80
CA SER A 329 -18.62 -2.03 -3.74
C SER A 329 -19.36 -0.91 -3.00
N LEU A 330 -19.94 -1.22 -1.84
CA LEU A 330 -20.59 -0.28 -0.95
C LEU A 330 -19.62 0.82 -0.49
N SER A 331 -18.43 0.42 -0.03
CA SER A 331 -17.41 1.35 0.48
C SER A 331 -16.91 2.33 -0.59
N ILE A 332 -16.89 1.93 -1.86
CA ILE A 332 -16.52 2.82 -2.97
C ILE A 332 -17.72 3.71 -3.37
N ALA A 333 -18.93 3.16 -3.39
CA ALA A 333 -20.14 3.91 -3.70
C ALA A 333 -20.39 5.05 -2.71
N THR A 334 -20.11 4.84 -1.43
CA THR A 334 -20.24 5.89 -0.41
C THR A 334 -19.25 7.05 -0.63
N GLN A 335 -18.09 6.78 -1.22
CA GLN A 335 -17.13 7.83 -1.62
C GLN A 335 -17.65 8.64 -2.80
N ALA A 336 -18.22 7.97 -3.82
CA ALA A 336 -18.88 8.66 -4.92
C ALA A 336 -20.04 9.55 -4.41
N ALA A 337 -20.81 9.05 -3.45
CA ALA A 337 -21.89 9.79 -2.81
C ALA A 337 -21.37 11.00 -2.01
N ALA A 338 -20.33 10.83 -1.20
CA ALA A 338 -19.68 11.93 -0.48
C ALA A 338 -19.15 13.01 -1.45
N MET A 339 -18.53 12.59 -2.56
CA MET A 339 -18.06 13.49 -3.61
C MET A 339 -19.21 14.29 -4.24
N SER A 340 -20.33 13.65 -4.56
CA SER A 340 -21.52 14.33 -5.10
C SER A 340 -22.02 15.44 -4.15
N GLY A 341 -22.04 15.14 -2.84
CA GLY A 341 -22.43 16.08 -1.78
C GLY A 341 -21.59 17.35 -1.75
N ARG A 342 -20.29 17.24 -2.01
CA ARG A 342 -19.38 18.40 -2.02
C ARG A 342 -19.44 19.18 -3.33
N SER A 343 -19.59 18.48 -4.44
CA SER A 343 -19.44 19.09 -5.77
C SER A 343 -20.73 19.74 -6.28
N LEU A 344 -21.89 19.18 -5.94
CA LEU A 344 -23.17 19.70 -6.44
C LEU A 344 -23.60 20.98 -5.70
N PRO A 345 -24.23 21.93 -6.42
CA PRO A 345 -24.49 23.27 -5.91
C PRO A 345 -25.55 23.31 -4.80
N ASP A 346 -26.60 22.48 -4.90
CA ASP A 346 -27.75 22.47 -4.01
C ASP A 346 -28.09 21.06 -3.49
N LEU A 347 -28.85 21.00 -2.39
CA LEU A 347 -29.24 19.73 -1.77
C LEU A 347 -30.15 18.89 -2.67
N ARG A 348 -30.95 19.53 -3.54
CA ARG A 348 -31.85 18.85 -4.47
C ARG A 348 -31.07 18.03 -5.49
N GLN A 349 -30.00 18.58 -6.08
CA GLN A 349 -29.14 17.85 -7.00
C GLN A 349 -28.36 16.75 -6.26
N VAL A 350 -27.91 17.01 -5.02
CA VAL A 350 -27.26 15.98 -4.19
C VAL A 350 -28.20 14.79 -3.97
N MET A 351 -29.44 15.04 -3.51
CA MET A 351 -30.43 13.99 -3.32
C MET A 351 -30.79 13.28 -4.63
N GLY A 352 -30.91 14.02 -5.74
CA GLY A 352 -31.15 13.45 -7.07
C GLY A 352 -30.02 12.58 -7.61
N SER A 353 -28.79 12.79 -7.15
CA SER A 353 -27.62 11.99 -7.57
C SER A 353 -27.54 10.63 -6.88
N VAL A 354 -28.14 10.47 -5.69
CA VAL A 354 -28.02 9.23 -4.90
C VAL A 354 -28.63 8.02 -5.60
N PRO A 355 -29.86 8.07 -6.16
CA PRO A 355 -30.41 6.97 -6.94
C PRO A 355 -29.52 6.56 -8.11
N LEU A 356 -28.90 7.53 -8.80
CA LEU A 356 -27.98 7.26 -9.90
C LEU A 356 -26.71 6.56 -9.41
N ILE A 357 -26.12 7.00 -8.29
CA ILE A 357 -24.94 6.36 -7.69
C ILE A 357 -25.28 4.94 -7.25
N VAL A 358 -26.42 4.74 -6.59
CA VAL A 358 -26.88 3.39 -6.20
C VAL A 358 -27.04 2.51 -7.44
N LEU A 359 -27.67 3.01 -8.51
CA LEU A 359 -27.80 2.27 -9.76
C LEU A 359 -26.43 1.92 -10.36
N LEU A 360 -25.51 2.88 -10.45
CA LEU A 360 -24.19 2.70 -11.04
C LEU A 360 -23.36 1.65 -10.31
N PHE A 361 -23.44 1.55 -8.98
CA PHE A 361 -22.61 0.62 -8.20
C PHE A 361 -23.32 -0.69 -7.82
N PHE A 362 -24.64 -0.66 -7.59
CA PHE A 362 -25.40 -1.85 -7.20
C PHE A 362 -25.70 -2.74 -8.41
N THR A 363 -25.95 -2.18 -9.59
CA THR A 363 -26.23 -2.99 -10.80
C THR A 363 -25.03 -3.85 -11.24
N PRO A 364 -23.78 -3.36 -11.29
CA PRO A 364 -22.65 -4.22 -11.60
C PRO A 364 -22.37 -5.22 -10.47
N TYR A 365 -22.64 -4.86 -9.21
CA TYR A 365 -22.56 -5.81 -8.10
C TYR A 365 -23.48 -7.02 -8.32
N LEU A 366 -24.74 -6.79 -8.72
CA LEU A 366 -25.68 -7.87 -9.05
C LEU A 366 -25.22 -8.66 -10.28
N ALA A 367 -24.83 -7.97 -11.36
CA ALA A 367 -24.41 -8.59 -12.61
C ALA A 367 -23.17 -9.49 -12.45
N LEU A 368 -22.27 -9.14 -11.52
CA LEU A 368 -21.05 -9.89 -11.24
C LEU A 368 -21.24 -10.96 -10.14
N GLY A 369 -22.48 -11.42 -9.93
CA GLY A 369 -22.81 -12.54 -9.06
C GLY A 369 -23.09 -12.17 -7.60
N GLY A 370 -23.47 -10.92 -7.33
CA GLY A 370 -23.95 -10.49 -6.02
C GLY A 370 -25.42 -10.89 -5.79
N PRO A 371 -25.77 -11.55 -4.67
CA PRO A 371 -27.16 -11.85 -4.36
C PRO A 371 -27.98 -10.57 -4.21
N PHE A 372 -29.16 -10.57 -4.81
CA PHE A 372 -30.16 -9.54 -4.55
C PHE A 372 -30.85 -9.79 -3.22
N SER A 373 -30.91 -8.77 -2.37
CA SER A 373 -31.83 -8.73 -1.24
C SER A 373 -32.30 -7.30 -1.01
N VAL A 374 -33.56 -7.15 -0.58
CA VAL A 374 -34.13 -5.84 -0.25
C VAL A 374 -33.35 -5.17 0.88
N SER A 375 -32.89 -5.95 1.86
CA SER A 375 -32.04 -5.46 2.96
C SER A 375 -30.72 -4.86 2.48
N ARG A 376 -30.02 -5.52 1.54
CA ARG A 376 -28.77 -5.01 0.96
C ARG A 376 -29.02 -3.74 0.15
N LEU A 377 -30.08 -3.70 -0.66
CA LEU A 377 -30.42 -2.49 -1.41
C LEU A 377 -30.72 -1.31 -0.47
N LEU A 378 -31.52 -1.51 0.57
CA LEU A 378 -31.85 -0.47 1.55
C LEU A 378 -30.60 0.07 2.24
N VAL A 379 -29.67 -0.81 2.62
CA VAL A 379 -28.42 -0.38 3.23
C VAL A 379 -27.52 0.33 2.23
N PHE A 380 -27.47 -0.10 0.99
CA PHE A 380 -26.75 0.60 -0.08
C PHE A 380 -27.25 2.04 -0.24
N VAL A 381 -28.57 2.23 -0.23
CA VAL A 381 -29.23 3.53 -0.30
C VAL A 381 -28.88 4.39 0.92
N VAL A 382 -29.07 3.86 2.14
CA VAL A 382 -28.78 4.60 3.39
C VAL A 382 -27.30 4.99 3.49
N ALA A 383 -26.41 4.06 3.14
CA ALA A 383 -24.97 4.27 3.15
C ALA A 383 -24.52 5.32 2.13
N CYS A 384 -25.25 5.52 1.02
CA CYS A 384 -24.96 6.59 0.07
C CYS A 384 -25.60 7.93 0.50
N LEU A 385 -26.83 7.90 1.01
CA LEU A 385 -27.56 9.11 1.44
C LEU A 385 -26.82 9.88 2.53
N LEU A 386 -26.38 9.19 3.59
CA LEU A 386 -25.80 9.83 4.76
C LEU A 386 -24.49 10.59 4.44
N PRO A 387 -23.48 9.98 3.77
CA PRO A 387 -22.28 10.70 3.31
C PRO A 387 -22.55 11.82 2.32
N ALA A 388 -23.51 11.66 1.41
CA ALA A 388 -23.87 12.72 0.45
C ALA A 388 -24.42 13.96 1.15
N VAL A 389 -25.39 13.79 2.05
CA VAL A 389 -26.02 14.90 2.79
C VAL A 389 -25.05 15.52 3.79
N LEU A 390 -24.31 14.71 4.56
CA LEU A 390 -23.32 15.20 5.51
C LEU A 390 -22.21 15.99 4.81
N SER A 391 -21.71 15.47 3.68
CA SER A 391 -20.67 16.16 2.90
C SER A 391 -21.17 17.49 2.33
N TYR A 392 -22.43 17.58 1.91
CA TYR A 392 -23.04 18.83 1.48
C TYR A 392 -23.14 19.85 2.63
N ARG A 393 -23.62 19.43 3.81
CA ARG A 393 -23.78 20.30 4.98
C ARG A 393 -22.43 20.78 5.52
N LEU A 394 -21.43 19.91 5.50
CA LEU A 394 -20.10 20.18 6.03
C LEU A 394 -19.13 20.77 5.00
N ARG A 395 -19.58 21.09 3.77
CA ARG A 395 -18.70 21.57 2.68
C ARG A 395 -17.86 22.81 3.00
N LYS A 396 -18.22 23.57 4.04
CA LYS A 396 -17.51 24.77 4.51
C LYS A 396 -16.52 24.51 5.67
N ARG A 397 -16.47 23.29 6.24
CA ARG A 397 -15.53 22.89 7.31
C ARG A 397 -14.45 21.95 6.72
N SER A 398 -13.21 22.08 7.18
CA SER A 398 -12.06 21.29 6.70
C SER A 398 -12.19 19.79 7.02
N LEU A 399 -11.32 18.92 6.53
CA LEU A 399 -11.15 18.46 5.14
C LEU A 399 -10.74 16.97 5.17
N GLU A 400 -11.33 16.12 6.03
CA GLU A 400 -10.76 14.77 6.28
C GLU A 400 -11.80 13.64 6.46
N TYR A 401 -13.07 13.85 6.11
CA TYR A 401 -14.12 12.85 6.39
C TYR A 401 -14.22 11.68 5.40
N HIS A 402 -13.43 11.64 4.32
CA HIS A 402 -13.55 10.58 3.31
C HIS A 402 -13.20 9.20 3.88
N SER A 403 -12.09 9.06 4.61
CA SER A 403 -11.71 7.79 5.28
C SER A 403 -12.79 7.33 6.26
N ALA A 404 -13.36 8.27 7.02
CA ALA A 404 -14.42 8.00 7.98
C ALA A 404 -15.68 7.45 7.29
N PHE A 405 -16.07 7.97 6.11
CA PHE A 405 -17.22 7.44 5.36
C PHE A 405 -16.97 6.04 4.78
N ALA A 406 -15.76 5.77 4.28
CA ALA A 406 -15.38 4.42 3.86
C ALA A 406 -15.41 3.44 5.03
N ALA A 407 -14.80 3.79 6.18
CA ALA A 407 -14.79 2.95 7.37
C ALA A 407 -16.20 2.73 7.94
N PHE A 408 -17.02 3.78 8.00
CA PHE A 408 -18.41 3.67 8.46
C PHE A 408 -19.24 2.74 7.56
N SER A 409 -19.14 2.91 6.24
CA SER A 409 -19.88 2.07 5.29
C SER A 409 -19.37 0.63 5.24
N SER A 410 -18.07 0.42 5.47
CA SER A 410 -17.49 -0.90 5.68
C SER A 410 -18.13 -1.61 6.88
N LEU A 411 -18.18 -0.93 8.03
CA LEU A 411 -18.80 -1.47 9.25
C LEU A 411 -20.30 -1.72 9.07
N LEU A 412 -21.02 -0.81 8.41
CA LEU A 412 -22.44 -0.97 8.10
C LEU A 412 -22.68 -2.18 7.18
N GLY A 413 -21.78 -2.40 6.21
CA GLY A 413 -21.84 -3.54 5.31
C GLY A 413 -21.64 -4.87 6.03
N LEU A 414 -20.73 -4.91 7.02
CA LEU A 414 -20.49 -6.10 7.85
C LEU A 414 -21.73 -6.53 8.66
N VAL A 415 -22.59 -5.61 9.09
CA VAL A 415 -23.79 -5.92 9.89
C VAL A 415 -24.80 -6.80 9.13
N ILE A 416 -24.66 -6.91 7.81
CA ILE A 416 -25.60 -7.61 6.91
C ILE A 416 -24.95 -8.83 6.25
N LEU A 417 -23.66 -9.06 6.56
CA LEU A 417 -22.98 -10.32 6.22
C LEU A 417 -23.29 -11.34 7.29
#